data_AF-A0A1I8BBS9-F1
#
_entry.id   AF-A0A1I8BBS9-F1
#
_cell.length_a   1.000
_cell.length_b   1.000
_cell.length_c   1.000
_cell.angle_alpha   90.00
_cell.angle_beta   90.00
_cell.angle_gamma   90.00
#
_symmetry.space_group_name_H-M   'P 1'
#
loop_
_entity.id
_entity.type
_entity.pdbx_description
1 polymer ?
#
loop_
_entity_poly.entity_id
_entity_poly.type
_entity_poly.pdbx_seq_one_letter_code
_entity_poly.pdbx_strand_id
1 'polypeptide(L)'
;MTEKEGSSNSGMNPILHNLIQFKNSWEELQKKFLEEKEKNNKLENKCQSFENEIKNLKKQIDEQKNNFTENQNNFTKEKEKYENDKKIIENKNNSLENEIKTLKEKINEMNVLSDKKNAEFKFQLEQLNDIINFKQVSFVQLKNKWKDIEGECCSEKCINTNKPVGNCIEGNGFINIINDENIKYINSVAGKDNRWPFIYTENPFKKPEYCFNYSLFYFEIKCKFEGEEKYMRIGLKNCNTNKYIIYFAKENIIYNEKDETFKIQQNSIWNNNDIFGCGLVYPPTNNKNEYPYVFFTKNGKQIGKN
;
A
#
# COMPACT_ATOMS: atom_id res chain seq x y z
N MET A 1 -35.32 -53.54 127.96
CA MET A 1 -36.67 -53.28 128.51
C MET A 1 -37.66 -53.64 127.41
N THR A 2 -38.60 -54.58 127.56
CA THR A 2 -39.04 -55.37 128.71
C THR A 2 -39.95 -56.50 128.20
N GLU A 3 -39.88 -57.65 128.91
CA GLU A 3 -40.94 -58.64 129.21
C GLU A 3 -41.76 -59.28 128.06
N LYS A 4 -41.64 -60.59 127.83
CA LYS A 4 -42.33 -61.71 128.54
C LYS A 4 -43.85 -61.55 128.59
N GLU A 5 -44.55 -62.45 127.91
CA GLU A 5 -45.60 -63.28 128.50
C GLU A 5 -45.88 -64.48 127.57
N GLY A 6 -46.06 -65.65 128.16
CA GLY A 6 -46.49 -66.88 127.47
C GLY A 6 -47.96 -67.15 127.72
N SER A 7 -48.61 -67.89 126.81
CA SER A 7 -49.82 -68.65 127.11
C SER A 7 -50.05 -69.75 126.07
N SER A 8 -50.68 -70.79 126.57
CA SER A 8 -50.91 -72.15 126.10
C SER A 8 -52.00 -72.36 125.04
N ASN A 9 -51.89 -73.49 124.33
CA ASN A 9 -52.95 -74.40 123.82
C ASN A 9 -53.95 -73.93 122.74
N SER A 10 -53.92 -74.58 121.57
CA SER A 10 -54.96 -75.58 121.20
C SER A 10 -54.58 -76.31 119.89
N GLY A 11 -54.77 -77.63 119.87
CA GLY A 11 -54.37 -78.52 118.78
C GLY A 11 -55.21 -78.36 117.52
N MET A 12 -54.55 -78.17 116.37
CA MET A 12 -55.13 -78.37 115.05
C MET A 12 -54.88 -79.81 114.55
N ASN A 13 -55.93 -80.41 113.99
CA ASN A 13 -55.98 -81.76 113.43
C ASN A 13 -55.01 -81.94 112.22
N PRO A 14 -54.12 -82.96 112.19
CA PRO A 14 -53.13 -83.15 111.13
C PRO A 14 -53.72 -83.35 109.72
N ILE A 15 -54.94 -83.87 109.61
CA ILE A 15 -55.64 -84.00 108.32
C ILE A 15 -56.05 -82.62 107.78
N LEU A 16 -56.45 -81.71 108.67
CA LEU A 16 -56.79 -80.34 108.33
C LEU A 16 -55.55 -79.56 107.86
N HIS A 17 -54.38 -79.82 108.48
CA HIS A 17 -53.11 -79.23 108.08
C HIS A 17 -52.66 -79.68 106.67
N ASN A 18 -52.82 -80.96 106.32
CA ASN A 18 -52.49 -81.48 104.99
C ASN A 18 -53.47 -80.98 103.90
N LEU A 19 -54.76 -80.87 104.22
CA LEU A 19 -55.74 -80.27 103.30
C LEU A 19 -55.48 -78.77 103.09
N ILE A 20 -55.04 -78.04 104.12
CA ILE A 20 -54.62 -76.64 104.02
C ILE A 20 -53.34 -76.53 103.18
N GLN A 21 -52.34 -77.39 103.39
CA GLN A 21 -51.13 -77.43 102.54
C GLN A 21 -51.45 -77.76 101.09
N PHE A 22 -52.34 -78.72 100.83
CA PHE A 22 -52.74 -79.09 99.48
C PHE A 22 -53.52 -77.96 98.80
N LYS A 23 -54.43 -77.30 99.53
CA LYS A 23 -55.14 -76.11 99.05
C LYS A 23 -54.17 -74.97 98.72
N ASN A 24 -53.23 -74.67 99.62
CA ASN A 24 -52.22 -73.64 99.40
C ASN A 24 -51.30 -73.97 98.21
N SER A 25 -50.91 -75.24 98.06
CA SER A 25 -50.09 -75.71 96.93
C SER A 25 -50.86 -75.67 95.61
N TRP A 26 -52.15 -76.01 95.62
CA TRP A 26 -53.04 -75.90 94.46
C TRP A 26 -53.28 -74.44 94.07
N GLU A 27 -53.50 -73.54 95.03
CA GLU A 27 -53.61 -72.10 94.81
C GLU A 27 -52.29 -71.51 94.27
N GLU A 28 -51.14 -71.98 94.76
CA GLU A 28 -49.82 -71.57 94.24
C GLU A 28 -49.58 -72.09 92.81
N LEU A 29 -50.01 -73.32 92.50
CA LEU A 29 -49.98 -73.89 91.15
C LEU A 29 -50.91 -73.13 90.19
N GLN A 30 -52.13 -72.77 90.63
CA GLN A 30 -53.05 -71.95 89.86
C GLN A 30 -52.47 -70.56 89.59
N LYS A 31 -51.82 -69.95 90.60
CA LYS A 31 -51.12 -68.67 90.44
C LYS A 31 -49.97 -68.77 89.44
N LYS A 32 -49.10 -69.78 89.56
CA LYS A 32 -48.00 -70.04 88.60
C LYS A 32 -48.52 -70.29 87.19
N PHE A 33 -49.60 -71.07 87.03
CA PHE A 33 -50.21 -71.32 85.74
C PHE A 33 -50.78 -70.03 85.12
N LEU A 34 -51.41 -69.18 85.92
CA LEU A 34 -51.94 -67.89 85.47
C LEU A 34 -50.82 -66.93 85.05
N GLU A 35 -49.75 -66.83 85.86
CA GLU A 35 -48.55 -66.05 85.53
C GLU A 35 -47.87 -66.55 84.25
N GLU A 36 -47.77 -67.87 84.06
CA GLU A 36 -47.18 -68.46 82.86
C GLU A 36 -48.05 -68.19 81.62
N LYS A 37 -49.38 -68.26 81.77
CA LYS A 37 -50.33 -67.89 80.70
C LYS A 37 -50.23 -66.42 80.32
N GLU A 38 -50.08 -65.52 81.29
CA GLU A 38 -49.84 -64.09 81.03
C GLU A 38 -48.51 -63.84 80.32
N LYS A 39 -47.43 -64.52 80.75
CA LYS A 39 -46.14 -64.46 80.05
C LYS A 39 -46.28 -64.97 78.61
N ASN A 40 -46.98 -66.07 78.39
CA ASN A 40 -47.16 -66.64 77.07
C ASN A 40 -47.96 -65.72 76.15
N ASN A 41 -49.06 -65.13 76.64
CA ASN A 41 -49.81 -64.10 75.89
C ASN A 41 -48.93 -62.88 75.56
N LYS A 42 -48.08 -62.44 76.51
CA LYS A 42 -47.14 -61.34 76.29
C LYS A 42 -46.09 -61.68 75.25
N LEU A 43 -45.61 -62.93 75.23
CA LEU A 43 -44.70 -63.47 74.21
C LEU A 43 -45.39 -63.55 72.84
N GLU A 44 -46.61 -64.06 72.77
CA GLU A 44 -47.38 -64.15 71.53
C GLU A 44 -47.65 -62.77 70.93
N ASN A 45 -48.04 -61.79 71.75
CA ASN A 45 -48.20 -60.41 71.31
C ASN A 45 -46.89 -59.81 70.78
N LYS A 46 -45.74 -60.12 71.42
CA LYS A 46 -44.42 -59.70 70.91
C LYS A 46 -44.08 -60.39 69.59
N CYS A 47 -44.34 -61.68 69.46
CA CYS A 47 -44.14 -62.43 68.22
C CYS A 47 -44.96 -61.82 67.07
N GLN A 48 -46.25 -61.57 67.29
CA GLN A 48 -47.11 -60.90 66.31
C GLN A 48 -46.62 -59.49 65.96
N SER A 49 -46.15 -58.73 66.96
CA SER A 49 -45.52 -57.41 66.73
C SER A 49 -44.30 -57.52 65.83
N PHE A 50 -43.42 -58.49 66.07
CA PHE A 50 -42.22 -58.72 65.26
C PHE A 50 -42.55 -59.22 63.85
N GLU A 51 -43.55 -60.08 63.69
CA GLU A 51 -44.01 -60.52 62.37
C GLU A 51 -44.50 -59.34 61.51
N ASN A 52 -45.26 -58.42 62.12
CA ASN A 52 -45.71 -57.20 61.47
C ASN A 52 -44.54 -56.28 61.09
N GLU A 53 -43.55 -56.13 61.97
CA GLU A 53 -42.34 -55.34 61.70
C GLU A 53 -41.52 -55.94 60.56
N ILE A 54 -41.31 -57.27 60.55
CA ILE A 54 -40.64 -58.00 59.47
C ILE A 54 -41.39 -57.82 58.15
N LYS A 55 -42.73 -57.90 58.16
CA LYS A 55 -43.56 -57.69 56.97
C LYS A 55 -43.42 -56.26 56.43
N ASN A 56 -43.39 -55.27 57.32
CA ASN A 56 -43.19 -53.87 56.94
C ASN A 56 -41.78 -53.62 56.37
N LEU A 57 -40.74 -54.17 57.00
CA LEU A 57 -39.36 -54.08 56.52
C LEU A 57 -39.18 -54.74 55.16
N LYS A 58 -39.81 -55.90 54.91
CA LYS A 58 -39.80 -56.55 53.59
C LYS A 58 -40.39 -55.65 52.52
N LYS A 59 -41.52 -54.99 52.82
CA LYS A 59 -42.16 -54.04 51.90
C LYS A 59 -41.23 -52.86 51.59
N GLN A 60 -40.57 -52.28 52.59
CA GLN A 60 -39.59 -51.20 52.39
C GLN A 60 -38.39 -51.65 51.55
N ILE A 61 -37.89 -52.87 51.77
CA ILE A 61 -36.79 -53.43 50.97
C ILE A 61 -37.21 -53.58 49.49
N ASP A 62 -38.43 -54.05 49.23
CA ASP A 62 -38.92 -54.22 47.86
C ASP A 62 -39.13 -52.87 47.16
N GLU A 63 -39.64 -51.85 47.88
CA GLU A 63 -39.72 -50.47 47.38
C GLU A 63 -38.33 -49.90 47.06
N GLN A 64 -37.34 -50.11 47.95
CA GLN A 64 -35.96 -49.66 47.71
C GLN A 64 -35.32 -50.37 46.51
N LYS A 65 -35.56 -51.66 46.33
CA LYS A 65 -35.06 -52.42 45.16
C LYS A 65 -35.63 -51.90 43.84
N ASN A 66 -36.93 -51.59 43.82
CA ASN A 66 -37.59 -51.02 42.65
C ASN A 66 -37.00 -49.65 42.30
N ASN A 67 -36.86 -48.76 43.29
CA ASN A 67 -36.24 -47.44 43.11
C ASN A 67 -34.79 -47.55 42.63
N PHE A 68 -34.02 -48.50 43.16
CA PHE A 68 -32.64 -48.75 42.74
C PHE A 68 -32.58 -49.19 41.27
N THR A 69 -33.48 -50.08 40.86
CA THR A 69 -33.56 -50.58 39.48
C THR A 69 -33.98 -49.47 38.51
N GLU A 70 -34.94 -48.62 38.90
CA GLU A 70 -35.35 -47.46 38.11
C GLU A 70 -34.18 -46.47 37.92
N ASN A 71 -33.46 -46.15 39.00
CA ASN A 71 -32.28 -45.28 38.94
C ASN A 71 -31.18 -45.87 38.06
N GLN A 72 -30.95 -47.19 38.12
CA GLN A 72 -29.97 -47.86 37.27
C GLN A 72 -30.35 -47.79 35.78
N ASN A 73 -31.64 -47.94 35.46
CA ASN A 73 -32.15 -47.78 34.10
C ASN A 73 -32.01 -46.33 33.60
N ASN A 74 -32.32 -45.35 34.44
CA ASN A 74 -32.17 -43.93 34.10
C ASN A 74 -30.71 -43.56 33.86
N PHE A 75 -29.80 -44.03 34.72
CA PHE A 75 -28.37 -43.84 34.55
C PHE A 75 -27.84 -44.45 33.24
N THR A 76 -28.33 -45.64 32.88
CA THR A 76 -27.96 -46.29 31.61
C THR A 76 -28.43 -45.48 30.40
N LYS A 77 -29.68 -44.98 30.42
CA LYS A 77 -30.21 -44.12 29.36
C LYS A 77 -29.45 -42.80 29.23
N GLU A 78 -29.09 -42.17 30.34
CA GLU A 78 -28.29 -40.93 30.33
C GLU A 78 -26.89 -41.17 29.77
N LYS A 79 -26.26 -42.30 30.12
CA LYS A 79 -24.96 -42.68 29.58
C LYS A 79 -24.98 -42.90 28.07
N GLU A 80 -26.00 -43.60 27.55
CA GLU A 80 -26.19 -43.80 26.11
C GLU A 80 -26.43 -42.47 25.38
N LYS A 81 -27.23 -41.58 25.96
CA LYS A 81 -27.45 -40.23 25.43
C LYS A 81 -26.14 -39.45 25.36
N TYR A 82 -25.34 -39.47 26.43
CA TYR A 82 -24.05 -38.77 26.47
C TYR A 82 -23.07 -39.28 25.40
N GLU A 83 -22.96 -40.60 25.21
CA GLU A 83 -22.09 -41.17 24.16
C GLU A 83 -22.56 -40.78 22.75
N ASN A 84 -23.88 -40.73 22.52
CA ASN A 84 -24.42 -40.26 21.25
C ASN A 84 -24.12 -38.77 21.01
N ASP A 85 -24.35 -37.92 22.02
CA ASP A 85 -24.05 -36.48 21.93
C ASP A 85 -22.56 -36.24 21.67
N LYS A 86 -21.68 -36.99 22.34
CA LYS A 86 -20.23 -36.95 22.12
C LYS A 86 -19.86 -37.28 20.67
N LYS A 87 -20.44 -38.34 20.10
CA LYS A 87 -20.20 -38.74 18.70
C LYS A 87 -20.71 -37.69 17.72
N ILE A 88 -21.85 -37.05 18.00
CA ILE A 88 -22.39 -35.95 17.18
C ILE A 88 -21.44 -34.74 17.21
N ILE A 89 -20.93 -34.37 18.39
CA ILE A 89 -19.98 -33.25 18.55
C ILE A 89 -18.68 -33.54 17.80
N GLU A 90 -18.14 -34.75 17.93
CA GLU A 90 -16.91 -35.16 17.24
C GLU A 90 -17.05 -35.07 15.71
N ASN A 91 -18.17 -35.55 15.16
CA ASN A 91 -18.46 -35.43 13.73
C ASN A 91 -18.58 -33.97 13.27
N LYS A 92 -19.23 -33.11 14.06
CA LYS A 92 -19.33 -31.67 13.76
C LYS A 92 -17.97 -30.98 13.77
N ASN A 93 -17.11 -31.30 14.75
CA ASN A 93 -15.76 -30.75 14.83
C ASN A 93 -14.92 -31.14 13.60
N ASN A 94 -14.95 -32.42 13.21
CA ASN A 94 -14.25 -32.89 12.01
C ASN A 94 -14.75 -32.21 10.73
N SER A 95 -16.06 -31.96 10.63
CA SER A 95 -16.64 -31.20 9.50
C SER A 95 -16.14 -29.76 9.47
N LEU A 96 -16.15 -29.06 10.62
CA LEU A 96 -15.68 -27.68 10.73
C LEU A 96 -14.18 -27.54 10.45
N GLU A 97 -13.36 -28.49 10.89
CA GLU A 97 -11.93 -28.50 10.58
C GLU A 97 -11.65 -28.58 9.08
N ASN A 98 -12.42 -29.40 8.36
CA ASN A 98 -12.31 -29.51 6.90
C ASN A 98 -12.74 -28.20 6.20
N GLU A 99 -13.83 -27.57 6.64
CA GLU A 99 -14.27 -26.28 6.09
C GLU A 99 -13.23 -25.17 6.32
N ILE A 100 -12.65 -25.11 7.53
CA ILE A 100 -11.57 -24.16 7.86
C ILE A 100 -10.36 -24.39 6.95
N LYS A 101 -10.00 -25.64 6.69
CA LYS A 101 -8.88 -25.98 5.79
C LYS A 101 -9.15 -25.47 4.37
N THR A 102 -10.32 -25.75 3.81
CA THR A 102 -10.71 -25.30 2.47
C THR A 102 -10.76 -23.77 2.36
N LEU A 103 -11.24 -23.08 3.39
CA LEU A 103 -11.26 -21.61 3.40
C LEU A 103 -9.85 -21.01 3.43
N LYS A 104 -8.92 -21.60 4.19
CA LYS A 104 -7.52 -21.17 4.21
C LYS A 104 -6.85 -21.31 2.85
N GLU A 105 -7.12 -22.40 2.13
CA GLU A 105 -6.61 -22.61 0.77
C GLU A 105 -7.13 -21.53 -0.19
N LYS A 106 -8.44 -21.23 -0.17
CA LYS A 106 -9.04 -20.16 -0.99
C LYS A 106 -8.47 -18.77 -0.67
N ILE A 107 -8.22 -18.47 0.60
CA ILE A 107 -7.59 -17.20 1.02
C ILE A 107 -6.17 -17.09 0.45
N ASN A 108 -5.38 -18.17 0.50
CA ASN A 108 -4.04 -18.18 -0.07
C ASN A 108 -4.05 -17.96 -1.58
N GLU A 109 -4.95 -18.63 -2.31
CA GLU A 109 -5.12 -18.41 -3.76
C GLU A 109 -5.49 -16.96 -4.09
N MET A 110 -6.41 -16.37 -3.31
CA MET A 110 -6.84 -14.98 -3.49
C MET A 110 -5.69 -13.99 -3.24
N ASN A 111 -4.86 -14.25 -2.22
CA ASN A 111 -3.68 -13.41 -1.93
C ASN A 111 -2.67 -13.45 -3.08
N VAL A 112 -2.35 -14.65 -3.59
CA VAL A 112 -1.44 -14.80 -4.75
C VAL A 112 -1.96 -14.06 -5.98
N LEU A 113 -3.27 -14.12 -6.25
CA LEU A 113 -3.89 -13.39 -7.36
C LEU A 113 -3.83 -11.86 -7.17
N SER A 114 -4.05 -11.39 -5.94
CA SER A 114 -3.98 -9.97 -5.59
C SER A 114 -2.57 -9.41 -5.78
N ASP A 115 -1.56 -10.11 -5.29
CA ASP A 115 -0.15 -9.72 -5.42
C ASP A 115 0.27 -9.61 -6.89
N LYS A 116 -0.17 -10.56 -7.72
CA LYS A 116 0.06 -10.52 -9.17
C LYS A 116 -0.54 -9.28 -9.82
N LYS A 117 -1.78 -8.92 -9.49
CA LYS A 117 -2.45 -7.71 -10.01
C LYS A 117 -1.77 -6.43 -9.55
N ASN A 118 -1.32 -6.39 -8.28
CA ASN A 118 -0.61 -5.23 -7.74
C ASN A 118 0.73 -5.01 -8.45
N ALA A 119 1.46 -6.08 -8.74
CA ALA A 119 2.70 -6.00 -9.51
C ALA A 119 2.46 -5.49 -10.94
N GLU A 120 1.39 -5.96 -11.60
CA GLU A 120 1.00 -5.49 -12.92
C GLU A 120 0.63 -4.00 -12.94
N PHE A 121 -0.18 -3.55 -11.98
CA PHE A 121 -0.53 -2.12 -11.88
C PHE A 121 0.68 -1.24 -11.59
N LYS A 122 1.60 -1.68 -10.74
CA LYS A 122 2.85 -0.96 -10.47
C LYS A 122 3.66 -0.78 -11.76
N PHE A 123 3.80 -1.83 -12.55
CA PHE A 123 4.51 -1.79 -13.83
C PHE A 123 3.85 -0.83 -14.84
N GLN A 124 2.52 -0.85 -14.96
CA GLN A 124 1.79 0.10 -15.83
C GLN A 124 1.98 1.55 -15.38
N LEU A 125 2.03 1.80 -14.07
CA LEU A 125 2.25 3.14 -13.51
C LEU A 125 3.67 3.64 -13.75
N GLU A 126 4.67 2.77 -13.68
CA GLU A 126 6.05 3.08 -14.06
C GLU A 126 6.14 3.46 -15.55
N GLN A 127 5.52 2.69 -16.44
CA GLN A 127 5.48 3.02 -17.88
C GLN A 127 4.81 4.37 -18.16
N LEU A 128 3.71 4.67 -17.47
CA LEU A 128 3.03 5.96 -17.62
C LEU A 128 3.89 7.13 -17.14
N ASN A 129 4.60 6.98 -16.03
CA ASN A 129 5.52 7.99 -15.54
C ASN A 129 6.64 8.27 -16.55
N ASP A 130 7.18 7.25 -17.19
CA ASP A 130 8.18 7.44 -18.24
C ASP A 130 7.61 8.24 -19.41
N ILE A 131 6.39 7.92 -19.86
CA ILE A 131 5.69 8.63 -20.94
C ILE A 131 5.44 10.11 -20.57
N ILE A 132 4.99 10.37 -19.34
CA ILE A 132 4.69 11.73 -18.86
C ILE A 132 5.97 12.56 -18.71
N ASN A 133 7.08 11.93 -18.32
CA ASN A 133 8.37 12.60 -18.14
C ASN A 133 9.10 12.90 -19.47
N PHE A 134 8.65 12.36 -20.60
CA PHE A 134 9.14 12.80 -21.91
C PHE A 134 8.70 14.25 -22.14
N LYS A 135 9.63 15.20 -22.01
CA LYS A 135 9.46 16.59 -22.46
C LYS A 135 9.11 16.57 -23.94
N GLN A 136 7.82 16.63 -24.27
CA GLN A 136 7.39 16.75 -25.65
C GLN A 136 7.82 18.12 -26.17
N VAL A 137 8.59 18.12 -27.24
CA VAL A 137 9.04 19.34 -27.92
C VAL A 137 8.23 19.49 -29.19
N SER A 138 7.55 20.62 -29.33
CA SER A 138 6.82 21.02 -30.52
C SER A 138 7.70 21.95 -31.33
N PHE A 139 8.04 21.56 -32.56
CA PHE A 139 8.74 22.42 -33.50
C PHE A 139 7.79 23.50 -33.99
N VAL A 140 8.13 24.76 -33.75
CA VAL A 140 7.35 25.89 -34.25
C VAL A 140 7.86 26.25 -35.63
N GLN A 141 7.09 25.90 -36.65
CA GLN A 141 7.44 26.24 -38.02
C GLN A 141 7.17 27.73 -38.27
N LEU A 142 8.24 28.49 -38.50
CA LEU A 142 8.17 29.89 -38.89
C LEU A 142 8.87 30.08 -40.24
N LYS A 143 8.10 30.39 -41.28
CA LYS A 143 8.69 30.82 -42.55
C LYS A 143 9.35 32.17 -42.35
N ASN A 144 10.62 32.26 -42.70
CA ASN A 144 11.42 33.45 -42.45
C ASN A 144 12.40 33.70 -43.60
N LYS A 145 12.88 34.93 -43.68
CA LYS A 145 13.84 35.38 -44.69
C LYS A 145 14.76 36.46 -44.14
N TRP A 146 15.92 36.65 -44.75
CA TRP A 146 16.82 37.76 -44.40
C TRP A 146 16.22 39.08 -44.87
N LYS A 147 16.27 40.11 -44.02
CA LYS A 147 15.59 41.38 -44.31
C LYS A 147 16.45 42.60 -43.97
N ASP A 148 16.85 42.72 -42.72
CA ASP A 148 17.48 43.94 -42.22
C ASP A 148 18.99 43.74 -42.08
N ILE A 149 19.77 44.71 -42.55
CA ILE A 149 21.22 44.78 -42.32
C ILE A 149 21.51 45.97 -41.41
N GLU A 150 22.14 45.72 -40.28
CA GLU A 150 22.69 46.75 -39.39
C GLU A 150 24.17 46.94 -39.69
N GLY A 151 24.50 48.17 -40.12
CA GLY A 151 25.83 48.56 -40.58
C GLY A 151 25.80 49.11 -42.01
N GLU A 152 26.72 50.02 -42.29
CA GLU A 152 26.85 50.68 -43.59
C GLU A 152 28.16 50.26 -44.26
N CYS A 153 28.17 50.17 -45.60
CA CYS A 153 29.38 49.81 -46.34
C CYS A 153 30.42 50.94 -46.37
N CYS A 154 29.98 52.20 -46.34
CA CYS A 154 30.78 53.42 -46.28
C CYS A 154 29.88 54.60 -45.86
N SER A 155 30.45 55.77 -45.61
CA SER A 155 29.69 56.99 -45.25
C SER A 155 28.66 57.39 -46.31
N GLU A 156 28.97 57.13 -47.58
CA GLU A 156 28.09 57.40 -48.72
C GLU A 156 26.96 56.35 -48.89
N LYS A 157 26.97 55.28 -48.08
CA LYS A 157 25.96 54.19 -48.11
C LYS A 157 25.70 53.67 -49.53
N CYS A 158 26.77 53.49 -50.32
CA CYS A 158 26.68 53.18 -51.74
C CYS A 158 25.98 51.82 -52.05
N ILE A 159 25.85 50.93 -51.08
CA ILE A 159 25.04 49.71 -51.16
C ILE A 159 23.69 49.95 -50.47
N ASN A 160 22.59 49.76 -51.21
CA ASN A 160 21.24 49.83 -50.65
C ASN A 160 20.95 48.61 -49.77
N THR A 161 20.80 48.82 -48.46
CA THR A 161 20.55 47.74 -47.49
C THR A 161 19.21 47.02 -47.68
N ASN A 162 18.25 47.61 -48.40
CA ASN A 162 16.99 46.93 -48.76
C ASN A 162 17.15 45.95 -49.94
N LYS A 163 18.18 46.13 -50.76
CA LYS A 163 18.57 45.25 -51.88
C LYS A 163 20.09 45.16 -51.94
N PRO A 164 20.73 44.54 -50.93
CA PRO A 164 22.17 44.62 -50.74
C PRO A 164 22.86 43.71 -51.76
N VAL A 165 23.12 44.28 -52.94
CA VAL A 165 23.81 43.62 -54.05
C VAL A 165 24.81 44.61 -54.62
N GLY A 166 26.08 44.21 -54.69
CA GLY A 166 27.15 45.00 -55.28
C GLY A 166 28.45 44.92 -54.49
N ASN A 167 29.36 45.82 -54.81
CA ASN A 167 30.62 46.04 -54.11
C ASN A 167 30.66 47.47 -53.59
N CYS A 168 31.28 47.70 -52.43
CA CYS A 168 31.44 49.06 -51.90
C CYS A 168 32.39 49.86 -52.80
N ILE A 169 32.02 51.08 -53.19
CA ILE A 169 32.85 51.95 -54.04
C ILE A 169 34.19 52.31 -53.40
N GLU A 170 34.24 52.37 -52.06
CA GLU A 170 35.46 52.62 -51.31
C GLU A 170 36.31 51.36 -51.10
N GLY A 171 35.81 50.19 -51.51
CA GLY A 171 36.47 48.89 -51.34
C GLY A 171 36.33 48.27 -49.95
N ASN A 172 35.45 48.77 -49.08
CA ASN A 172 35.18 48.16 -47.77
C ASN A 172 34.42 46.85 -47.92
N GLY A 173 34.65 45.91 -47.00
CA GLY A 173 33.93 44.64 -46.96
C GLY A 173 32.47 44.83 -46.59
N PHE A 174 31.55 44.06 -47.18
CA PHE A 174 30.12 44.18 -46.92
C PHE A 174 29.35 42.90 -47.22
N ILE A 175 28.10 42.83 -46.78
CA ILE A 175 27.20 41.70 -46.95
C ILE A 175 26.28 41.91 -48.16
N ASN A 176 26.12 40.87 -48.97
CA ASN A 176 25.06 40.75 -49.97
C ASN A 176 24.02 39.70 -49.57
N ILE A 177 22.75 39.98 -49.85
CA ILE A 177 21.61 39.05 -49.71
C ILE A 177 21.16 38.63 -51.10
N ILE A 178 21.11 37.32 -51.35
CA ILE A 178 20.78 36.74 -52.64
C ILE A 178 19.48 35.94 -52.47
N ASN A 179 18.43 36.36 -53.18
CA ASN A 179 17.10 35.75 -53.20
C ASN A 179 16.50 35.57 -51.79
N ASP A 180 16.69 36.53 -50.88
CA ASP A 180 16.15 36.51 -49.51
C ASP A 180 16.62 35.34 -48.60
N GLU A 181 17.43 34.41 -49.12
CA GLU A 181 17.81 33.14 -48.46
C GLU A 181 19.32 32.99 -48.25
N ASN A 182 20.13 33.45 -49.20
CA ASN A 182 21.56 33.23 -49.20
C ASN A 182 22.31 34.51 -48.81
N ILE A 183 23.33 34.37 -47.98
CA ILE A 183 24.19 35.47 -47.56
C ILE A 183 25.56 35.27 -48.20
N LYS A 184 26.10 36.31 -48.84
CA LYS A 184 27.48 36.33 -49.33
C LYS A 184 28.22 37.52 -48.73
N TYR A 185 29.29 37.26 -48.00
CA TYR A 185 30.22 38.29 -47.57
C TYR A 185 31.19 38.64 -48.72
N ILE A 186 31.35 39.92 -49.00
CA ILE A 186 32.32 40.45 -49.96
C ILE A 186 33.49 41.03 -49.17
N ASN A 187 34.69 40.47 -49.39
CA ASN A 187 35.89 40.91 -48.71
C ASN A 187 36.27 42.35 -49.08
N SER A 188 36.93 43.05 -48.15
CA SER A 188 37.52 44.35 -48.45
C SER A 188 38.71 44.22 -49.42
N VAL A 189 38.97 45.28 -50.17
CA VAL A 189 40.20 45.43 -50.96
C VAL A 189 41.38 45.63 -50.00
N ALA A 190 42.59 45.23 -50.42
CA ALA A 190 43.80 45.39 -49.61
C ALA A 190 43.95 46.85 -49.09
N GLY A 191 44.12 46.99 -47.77
CA GLY A 191 44.23 48.29 -47.11
C GLY A 191 42.90 48.99 -46.77
N LYS A 192 41.75 48.31 -46.91
CA LYS A 192 40.43 48.82 -46.57
C LYS A 192 39.77 48.12 -45.39
N ASP A 193 38.79 48.79 -44.79
CA ASP A 193 38.08 48.32 -43.60
C ASP A 193 37.25 47.07 -43.91
N ASN A 194 37.46 46.02 -43.13
CA ASN A 194 36.62 44.83 -43.14
C ASN A 194 35.46 45.04 -42.16
N ARG A 195 34.34 45.57 -42.63
CA ARG A 195 33.17 45.90 -41.78
C ARG A 195 32.47 44.62 -41.32
N TRP A 196 31.81 44.66 -40.16
CA TRP A 196 31.13 43.49 -39.57
C TRP A 196 29.62 43.75 -39.47
N PRO A 197 28.86 43.70 -40.58
CA PRO A 197 27.43 43.96 -40.51
C PRO A 197 26.71 42.83 -39.78
N PHE A 198 25.60 43.16 -39.11
CA PHE A 198 24.65 42.19 -38.61
C PHE A 198 23.49 42.05 -39.61
N ILE A 199 22.97 40.83 -39.77
CA ILE A 199 21.79 40.56 -40.58
C ILE A 199 20.71 40.00 -39.67
N TYR A 200 19.49 40.51 -39.82
CA TYR A 200 18.31 40.04 -39.11
C TYR A 200 17.28 39.47 -40.06
N THR A 201 16.50 38.54 -39.52
CA THR A 201 15.38 37.92 -40.22
C THR A 201 14.12 38.77 -40.11
N GLU A 202 13.21 38.66 -41.07
CA GLU A 202 11.96 39.41 -41.11
C GLU A 202 11.06 39.18 -39.89
N ASN A 203 10.89 37.92 -39.47
CA ASN A 203 9.97 37.55 -38.40
C ASN A 203 10.75 37.19 -37.12
N PRO A 204 10.42 37.80 -35.97
CA PRO A 204 11.02 37.43 -34.70
C PRO A 204 10.42 36.13 -34.15
N PHE A 205 11.19 35.40 -33.34
CA PHE A 205 10.67 34.29 -32.57
C PHE A 205 9.80 34.82 -31.43
N LYS A 206 8.51 34.46 -31.45
CA LYS A 206 7.53 34.86 -30.44
C LYS A 206 7.06 33.63 -29.68
N LYS A 207 7.06 33.71 -28.34
CA LYS A 207 6.48 32.66 -27.50
C LYS A 207 5.02 32.41 -27.92
N PRO A 208 4.62 31.16 -28.21
CA PRO A 208 3.22 30.83 -28.45
C PRO A 208 2.36 31.18 -27.23
N GLU A 209 1.16 31.73 -27.43
CA GLU A 209 0.27 32.15 -26.33
C GLU A 209 -0.13 30.97 -25.43
N TYR A 210 -0.37 29.80 -26.04
CA TYR A 210 -0.77 28.60 -25.34
C TYR A 210 -0.01 27.38 -25.85
N CYS A 211 0.87 26.83 -25.02
CA CYS A 211 1.56 25.58 -25.33
C CYS A 211 1.66 24.69 -24.09
N PHE A 212 1.19 23.46 -24.21
CA PHE A 212 1.35 22.42 -23.17
C PHE A 212 2.74 21.78 -23.21
N ASN A 213 3.43 21.93 -24.33
CA ASN A 213 4.70 21.32 -24.63
C ASN A 213 5.80 22.39 -24.69
N TYR A 214 7.05 21.95 -24.72
CA TYR A 214 8.14 22.86 -25.04
C TYR A 214 7.99 23.34 -26.48
N SER A 215 8.18 24.63 -26.72
CA SER A 215 8.13 25.20 -28.07
C SER A 215 9.54 25.49 -28.54
N LEU A 216 9.97 24.86 -29.64
CA LEU A 216 11.31 25.02 -30.21
C LEU A 216 11.25 25.84 -31.49
N PHE A 217 11.98 26.96 -31.49
CA PHE A 217 12.35 27.69 -32.69
C PHE A 217 13.80 27.34 -33.04
N TYR A 218 14.07 26.95 -34.27
CA TYR A 218 15.39 26.50 -34.69
C TYR A 218 15.69 26.94 -36.11
N PHE A 219 16.91 27.42 -36.34
CA PHE A 219 17.42 27.70 -37.67
C PHE A 219 18.86 27.22 -37.80
N GLU A 220 19.25 26.92 -39.03
CA GLU A 220 20.61 26.49 -39.39
C GLU A 220 21.19 27.38 -40.48
N ILE A 221 22.49 27.61 -40.42
CA ILE A 221 23.27 28.30 -41.44
C ILE A 221 24.37 27.33 -41.91
N LYS A 222 24.32 26.97 -43.19
CA LYS A 222 25.40 26.24 -43.85
C LYS A 222 26.44 27.22 -44.37
N CYS A 223 27.68 27.06 -43.92
CA CYS A 223 28.74 28.00 -44.26
C CYS A 223 29.60 27.49 -45.42
N LYS A 224 29.93 28.39 -46.35
CA LYS A 224 30.99 28.20 -47.35
C LYS A 224 31.91 29.41 -47.30
N PHE A 225 33.22 29.21 -47.34
CA PHE A 225 34.21 30.29 -47.26
C PHE A 225 35.23 30.23 -48.39
N GLU A 226 35.72 31.41 -48.77
CA GLU A 226 36.77 31.64 -49.76
C GLU A 226 37.84 32.51 -49.08
N GLY A 227 39.02 31.93 -48.80
CA GLY A 227 40.11 32.61 -48.08
C GLY A 227 40.52 31.94 -46.75
N GLU A 228 41.55 32.52 -46.11
CA GLU A 228 42.16 31.97 -44.89
C GLU A 228 41.49 32.46 -43.60
N GLU A 229 41.03 33.72 -43.58
CA GLU A 229 40.37 34.30 -42.42
C GLU A 229 38.87 34.01 -42.41
N LYS A 230 38.38 33.51 -41.27
CA LYS A 230 36.97 33.13 -41.10
C LYS A 230 36.42 33.78 -39.84
N TYR A 231 35.37 34.59 -40.00
CA TYR A 231 34.65 35.21 -38.88
C TYR A 231 33.15 35.07 -39.09
N MET A 232 32.45 34.54 -38.09
CA MET A 232 30.99 34.49 -38.08
C MET A 232 30.50 34.49 -36.64
N ARG A 233 29.44 35.26 -36.40
CA ARG A 233 28.63 35.22 -35.19
C ARG A 233 27.22 34.80 -35.58
N ILE A 234 26.65 33.87 -34.84
CA ILE A 234 25.27 33.40 -35.04
C ILE A 234 24.55 33.47 -33.69
N GLY A 235 23.28 33.89 -33.67
CA GLY A 235 22.53 33.94 -32.42
C GLY A 235 21.26 34.75 -32.50
N LEU A 236 20.83 35.24 -31.35
CA LEU A 236 19.56 35.95 -31.17
C LEU A 236 19.81 37.33 -30.57
N LYS A 237 19.12 38.34 -31.10
CA LYS A 237 19.01 39.68 -30.54
C LYS A 237 17.66 39.81 -29.87
N ASN A 238 17.62 40.40 -28.68
CA ASN A 238 16.36 40.75 -28.06
C ASN A 238 15.76 41.97 -28.80
N CYS A 239 14.55 41.87 -29.36
CA CYS A 239 13.96 42.99 -30.12
C CYS A 239 13.70 44.25 -29.29
N ASN A 240 13.64 44.15 -27.97
CA ASN A 240 13.34 45.25 -27.06
C ASN A 240 14.59 45.87 -26.41
N THR A 241 15.77 45.25 -26.57
CA THR A 241 17.01 45.70 -25.92
C THR A 241 18.20 45.45 -26.85
N ASN A 242 19.31 46.15 -26.70
CA ASN A 242 20.52 45.87 -27.50
C ASN A 242 21.33 44.67 -26.96
N LYS A 243 20.65 43.64 -26.42
CA LYS A 243 21.29 42.45 -25.84
C LYS A 243 21.25 41.28 -26.80
N TYR A 244 22.29 40.45 -26.72
CA TYR A 244 22.53 39.35 -27.63
C TYR A 244 22.85 38.07 -26.88
N ILE A 245 22.44 36.93 -27.44
CA ILE A 245 23.02 35.63 -27.11
C ILE A 245 23.61 35.09 -28.40
N ILE A 246 24.94 35.02 -28.49
CA ILE A 246 25.65 34.75 -29.75
C ILE A 246 26.75 33.72 -29.56
N TYR A 247 26.92 32.87 -30.56
CA TYR A 247 28.05 31.98 -30.72
C TYR A 247 29.04 32.56 -31.72
N PHE A 248 30.29 32.70 -31.28
CA PHE A 248 31.42 33.13 -32.09
C PHE A 248 32.21 31.91 -32.59
N ALA A 249 32.00 31.55 -33.86
CA ALA A 249 32.52 30.30 -34.44
C ALA A 249 34.05 30.21 -34.47
N LYS A 250 34.75 31.32 -34.72
CA LYS A 250 36.23 31.34 -34.79
C LYS A 250 36.87 31.04 -33.44
N GLU A 251 36.37 31.68 -32.38
CA GLU A 251 36.93 31.59 -31.03
C GLU A 251 36.31 30.45 -30.22
N ASN A 252 35.23 29.88 -30.73
CA ASN A 252 34.45 28.83 -30.08
C ASN A 252 33.92 29.27 -28.69
N ILE A 253 33.40 30.50 -28.64
CA ILE A 253 32.90 31.16 -27.43
C ILE A 253 31.42 31.50 -27.62
N ILE A 254 30.63 31.31 -26.57
CA ILE A 254 29.25 31.83 -26.48
C ILE A 254 29.26 33.06 -25.56
N TYR A 255 28.58 34.12 -25.98
CA TYR A 255 28.25 35.27 -25.16
C TYR A 255 26.76 35.23 -24.81
N ASN A 256 26.42 35.50 -23.54
CA ASN A 256 25.03 35.66 -23.13
C ASN A 256 24.60 37.14 -23.08
N GLU A 257 23.37 37.39 -22.63
CA GLU A 257 22.76 38.72 -22.57
C GLU A 257 23.35 39.67 -21.50
N LYS A 258 24.35 39.18 -20.76
CA LYS A 258 25.14 39.91 -19.77
C LYS A 258 26.61 40.03 -20.18
N ASP A 259 26.94 39.66 -21.41
CA ASP A 259 28.30 39.61 -21.94
C ASP A 259 29.22 38.62 -21.20
N GLU A 260 28.65 37.65 -20.48
CA GLU A 260 29.41 36.56 -19.88
C GLU A 260 29.87 35.60 -20.98
N THR A 261 31.09 35.05 -20.84
CA THR A 261 31.73 34.24 -21.87
C THR A 261 31.81 32.77 -21.47
N PHE A 262 31.42 31.89 -22.39
CA PHE A 262 31.43 30.45 -22.20
C PHE A 262 32.27 29.80 -23.30
N LYS A 263 33.46 29.34 -22.95
CA LYS A 263 34.35 28.65 -23.88
C LYS A 263 33.88 27.21 -24.08
N ILE A 264 33.68 26.81 -25.34
CA ILE A 264 33.29 25.45 -25.68
C ILE A 264 34.57 24.59 -25.73
N GLN A 265 34.61 23.54 -24.90
CA GLN A 265 35.80 22.67 -24.76
C GLN A 265 36.08 21.77 -25.95
N GLN A 266 35.14 21.66 -26.90
CA GLN A 266 35.33 20.85 -28.11
C GLN A 266 36.33 21.54 -29.04
N ASN A 267 37.39 20.84 -29.45
CA ASN A 267 38.31 21.29 -30.50
C ASN A 267 37.58 21.31 -31.86
N SER A 268 36.75 22.31 -32.06
CA SER A 268 35.89 22.44 -33.22
C SER A 268 36.58 23.36 -34.23
N ILE A 269 37.36 22.77 -35.14
CA ILE A 269 37.86 23.50 -36.30
C ILE A 269 36.65 23.81 -37.20
N TRP A 270 36.42 25.09 -37.50
CA TRP A 270 35.39 25.51 -38.44
C TRP A 270 35.83 25.19 -39.89
N ASN A 271 35.12 24.23 -40.47
CA ASN A 271 35.36 23.64 -41.78
C ASN A 271 34.33 24.09 -42.82
N ASN A 272 34.69 23.90 -44.08
CA ASN A 272 33.86 24.27 -45.21
C ASN A 272 32.64 23.35 -45.23
N ASN A 273 31.46 23.89 -45.50
CA ASN A 273 30.17 23.21 -45.42
C ASN A 273 29.71 22.81 -44.01
N ASP A 274 30.38 23.27 -42.95
CA ASP A 274 29.83 23.12 -41.59
C ASP A 274 28.46 23.83 -41.49
N ILE A 275 27.56 23.22 -40.74
CA ILE A 275 26.21 23.73 -40.46
C ILE A 275 26.17 24.17 -39.00
N PHE A 276 25.83 25.43 -38.76
CA PHE A 276 25.67 25.98 -37.42
C PHE A 276 24.20 26.26 -37.17
N GLY A 277 23.67 25.71 -36.07
CA GLY A 277 22.29 25.95 -35.67
C GLY A 277 22.20 26.77 -34.40
N CYS A 278 21.08 27.46 -34.25
CA CYS A 278 20.70 28.17 -33.04
C CYS A 278 19.24 27.86 -32.74
N GLY A 279 18.97 27.38 -31.53
CA GLY A 279 17.66 27.01 -31.04
C GLY A 279 17.24 27.83 -29.84
N LEU A 280 15.99 28.28 -29.83
CA LEU A 280 15.32 28.90 -28.68
C LEU A 280 14.19 27.99 -28.21
N VAL A 281 14.22 27.62 -26.95
CA VAL A 281 13.22 26.76 -26.33
C VAL A 281 12.41 27.57 -25.33
N TYR A 282 11.09 27.63 -25.52
CA TYR A 282 10.16 28.11 -24.51
C TYR A 282 9.56 26.94 -23.73
N PRO A 283 9.52 27.02 -22.40
CA PRO A 283 8.83 26.03 -21.60
C PRO A 283 7.30 26.13 -21.78
N PRO A 284 6.56 25.05 -21.45
CA PRO A 284 5.11 25.05 -21.40
C PRO A 284 4.53 26.24 -20.63
N THR A 285 3.36 26.74 -21.05
CA THR A 285 2.69 27.89 -20.42
C THR A 285 2.37 27.64 -18.93
N ASN A 286 2.12 26.40 -18.54
CA ASN A 286 1.86 26.01 -17.15
C ASN A 286 3.13 25.89 -16.28
N ASN A 287 4.32 25.80 -16.89
CA ASN A 287 5.58 25.72 -16.15
C ASN A 287 6.19 27.11 -15.95
N LYS A 288 5.68 27.84 -14.94
CA LYS A 288 6.11 29.23 -14.64
C LYS A 288 7.52 29.34 -14.05
N ASN A 289 8.09 28.24 -13.59
CA ASN A 289 9.38 28.24 -12.88
C ASN A 289 10.58 28.01 -13.81
N GLU A 290 10.35 27.54 -15.04
CA GLU A 290 11.40 27.33 -16.03
C GLU A 290 11.50 28.57 -16.93
N TYR A 291 12.73 28.98 -17.24
CA TYR A 291 13.00 30.09 -18.16
C TYR A 291 13.27 29.56 -19.56
N PRO A 292 13.00 30.37 -20.61
CA PRO A 292 13.45 30.01 -21.95
C PRO A 292 14.98 29.92 -21.98
N TYR A 293 15.49 29.02 -22.83
CA TYR A 293 16.93 28.85 -22.99
C TYR A 293 17.31 28.78 -24.47
N VAL A 294 18.56 29.12 -24.75
CA VAL A 294 19.15 29.09 -26.09
C VAL A 294 20.22 28.01 -26.11
N PHE A 295 20.24 27.23 -27.19
CA PHE A 295 21.33 26.30 -27.47
C PHE A 295 21.86 26.51 -28.87
N PHE A 296 23.09 26.06 -29.09
CA PHE A 296 23.73 26.09 -30.39
C PHE A 296 24.06 24.68 -30.83
N THR A 297 24.11 24.45 -32.14
CA THR A 297 24.52 23.17 -32.72
C THR A 297 25.59 23.39 -33.77
N LYS A 298 26.41 22.36 -33.98
CA LYS A 298 27.30 22.22 -35.13
C LYS A 298 27.09 20.85 -35.76
N ASN A 299 26.77 20.82 -37.05
CA ASN A 299 26.49 19.59 -37.81
C ASN A 299 25.47 18.69 -37.08
N GLY A 300 24.36 19.29 -36.63
CA GLY A 300 23.29 18.61 -35.89
C GLY A 300 23.60 18.23 -34.44
N LYS A 301 24.82 18.44 -33.94
CA LYS A 301 25.19 18.13 -32.54
C LYS A 301 25.20 19.40 -31.70
N GLN A 302 24.57 19.37 -30.52
CA GLN A 302 24.60 20.49 -29.59
C GLN A 302 26.03 20.79 -29.12
N ILE A 303 26.37 22.08 -29.07
CA ILE A 303 27.67 22.58 -28.60
C ILE A 303 27.47 23.42 -27.33
N GLY A 304 28.43 23.35 -26.41
CA GLY A 304 28.27 23.84 -25.04
C GLY A 304 27.70 22.76 -24.11
N LYS A 305 27.64 23.03 -22.81
CA LYS A 305 26.97 22.16 -21.83
C LYS A 305 25.51 22.60 -21.66
N ASN A 306 24.64 21.62 -21.40
CA ASN A 306 23.37 21.87 -20.70
C ASN A 306 23.66 22.35 -19.27
#